data_AF-A0A098S4E8-F1
#
_entry.id   AF-A0A098S4E8-F1
#
_cell.length_a   1.000
_cell.length_b   1.000
_cell.length_c   1.000
_cell.angle_alpha   90.00
_cell.angle_beta   90.00
_cell.angle_gamma   90.00
#
_symmetry.space_group_name_H-M   'P 1'
#
loop_
_entity.id
_entity.type
_entity.pdbx_description
1 polymer ?
#
loop_
_entity_poly.entity_id
_entity_poly.type
_entity_poly.pdbx_seq_one_letter_code
_entity_poly.pdbx_strand_id
1 'polypeptide(L)'
;MKGRADQGALWENFLVAERMKYLHARLRFPRQYFWRTHDHQELDYVEETDGHLYGDEFKWNPEKAKKPVAFAKAYPKAEVQLLHQHNFEPFLLD
;
A
#
# COMPACT_ATOMS: atom_id res chain seq x y z
N MET A 1 15.18 -5.00 -24.43
CA MET A 1 15.61 -4.33 -23.17
C MET A 1 15.24 -5.20 -22.00
N LYS A 2 16.21 -5.71 -21.23
CA LYS A 2 15.96 -6.39 -19.95
C LYS A 2 15.43 -5.35 -18.97
N GLY A 3 14.18 -5.48 -18.54
CA GLY A 3 13.60 -4.64 -17.50
C GLY A 3 14.39 -4.77 -16.20
N ARG A 4 14.57 -3.66 -15.49
CA ARG A 4 15.21 -3.61 -14.17
C ARG A 4 14.48 -4.54 -13.20
N ALA A 5 15.22 -5.48 -12.58
CA ALA A 5 14.64 -6.47 -11.67
C ALA A 5 14.13 -5.85 -10.36
N ASP A 6 14.63 -4.67 -9.99
CA ASP A 6 14.32 -3.95 -8.75
C ASP A 6 13.15 -2.95 -8.87
N GLN A 7 12.50 -2.88 -10.04
CA GLN A 7 11.47 -1.88 -10.31
C GLN A 7 10.28 -1.94 -9.33
N GLY A 8 9.85 -3.15 -8.94
CA GLY A 8 8.76 -3.33 -7.96
C GLY A 8 9.15 -2.83 -6.57
N ALA A 9 10.28 -3.31 -6.05
CA ALA A 9 10.78 -2.92 -4.73
C ALA A 9 11.08 -1.42 -4.63
N LEU A 10 11.61 -0.80 -5.69
CA LEU A 10 11.82 0.66 -5.73
C LEU A 10 10.50 1.42 -5.72
N TRP A 11 9.47 0.90 -6.40
CA TRP A 11 8.14 1.50 -6.43
C TRP A 11 7.46 1.45 -5.06
N GLU A 12 7.48 0.28 -4.40
CA GLU A 12 6.96 0.10 -3.04
C GLU A 12 7.65 1.05 -2.05
N ASN A 13 9.00 1.06 -2.06
CA ASN A 13 9.77 1.95 -1.19
C ASN A 13 9.49 3.42 -1.44
N PHE A 14 9.33 3.82 -2.70
CA PHE A 14 8.96 5.19 -3.07
C PHE A 14 7.61 5.57 -2.45
N LEU A 15 6.58 4.74 -2.64
CA LEU A 15 5.24 5.04 -2.12
C LEU A 15 5.22 5.15 -0.60
N VAL A 16 5.85 4.20 0.11
CA VAL A 16 5.93 4.26 1.58
C VAL A 16 6.67 5.51 2.04
N ALA A 17 7.83 5.82 1.45
CA ALA A 17 8.62 6.98 1.84
C ALA A 17 7.87 8.30 1.61
N GLU A 18 7.19 8.45 0.49
CA GLU A 18 6.41 9.65 0.19
C GLU A 18 5.16 9.76 1.09
N ARG A 19 4.46 8.65 1.39
CA ARG A 19 3.35 8.65 2.35
C ARG A 19 3.82 9.10 3.73
N MET A 20 4.95 8.58 4.21
CA MET A 20 5.52 8.99 5.50
C MET A 20 5.85 10.49 5.54
N LYS A 21 6.44 11.02 4.46
CA LYS A 21 6.73 12.46 4.35
C LYS A 21 5.44 13.29 4.37
N TYR A 22 4.43 12.87 3.61
CA TYR A 22 3.13 13.53 3.56
C TYR A 22 2.48 13.59 4.94
N LEU A 23 2.39 12.44 5.62
CA LEU A 23 1.82 12.33 6.96
C LEU A 23 2.56 13.25 7.95
N HIS A 24 3.89 13.22 7.93
CA HIS A 24 4.71 14.07 8.79
C HIS A 24 4.49 15.57 8.52
N ALA A 25 4.49 15.99 7.26
CA ALA A 25 4.28 17.39 6.86
C ALA A 25 2.89 17.91 7.27
N ARG A 26 1.90 17.02 7.37
CA ARG A 26 0.53 17.33 7.79
C ARG A 26 0.27 17.12 9.28
N LEU A 27 1.28 16.71 10.06
CA LEU A 27 1.15 16.34 11.47
C LEU A 27 0.06 15.26 11.70
N ARG A 28 -0.06 14.32 10.75
CA ARG A 28 -0.93 13.15 10.85
C ARG A 28 -0.08 11.94 11.24
N PHE A 29 -0.58 11.17 12.20
CA PHE A 29 0.15 10.03 12.75
C PHE A 29 -0.77 8.81 12.83
N PRO A 30 -1.22 8.27 11.68
CA PRO A 30 -1.97 7.03 11.67
C PRO A 30 -1.12 5.91 12.25
N ARG A 31 -1.78 4.88 12.80
CA ARG A 31 -1.06 3.68 13.23
C ARG A 31 -0.70 2.87 11.99
N GLN A 32 0.59 2.71 11.72
CA GLN A 32 1.10 1.95 10.58
C GLN A 32 1.46 0.53 11.03
N TYR A 33 1.13 -0.47 10.21
CA TYR A 33 1.33 -1.88 10.55
C TYR A 33 2.03 -2.65 9.41
N PHE A 34 2.79 -3.68 9.81
CA PHE A 34 3.20 -4.74 8.90
C PHE A 34 2.21 -5.90 9.01
N TRP A 35 1.66 -6.34 7.88
CA TRP A 35 0.68 -7.44 7.85
C TRP A 35 1.20 -8.64 7.07
N ARG A 36 1.14 -9.82 7.69
CA ARG A 36 1.53 -11.10 7.10
C ARG A 36 0.75 -12.26 7.71
N THR A 37 0.51 -13.32 6.95
CA THR A 37 -0.09 -14.58 7.43
C THR A 37 0.94 -15.71 7.62
N HIS A 38 0.55 -16.78 8.33
CA HIS A 38 1.35 -18.01 8.43
C HIS A 38 1.63 -18.67 7.07
N ASP A 39 0.75 -18.44 6.09
CA ASP A 39 0.91 -18.91 4.71
C ASP A 39 1.70 -17.92 3.84
N HIS A 40 2.44 -17.00 4.47
CA HIS A 40 3.33 -16.03 3.84
C HIS A 40 2.63 -15.07 2.86
N GLN A 41 1.34 -14.82 3.05
CA GLN A 41 0.63 -13.77 2.31
C GLN A 41 0.92 -12.44 3.02
N GLU A 42 1.26 -11.42 2.24
CA GLU A 42 1.67 -10.09 2.70
C GLU A 42 0.79 -9.03 2.06
N LEU A 43 0.80 -7.83 2.65
CA LEU A 43 0.22 -6.62 2.10
C LEU A 43 1.25 -5.51 2.29
N ASP A 44 1.51 -4.74 1.24
CA ASP A 44 2.64 -3.81 1.18
C ASP A 44 2.55 -2.69 2.22
N TYR A 45 1.34 -2.18 2.50
CA TYR A 45 1.13 -1.10 3.46
C TYR A 45 -0.23 -1.20 4.14
N VAL A 46 -0.25 -0.94 5.46
CA VAL A 46 -1.48 -0.88 6.26
C VAL A 46 -1.39 0.31 7.20
N GLU A 47 -2.44 1.13 7.22
CA GLU A 47 -2.58 2.22 8.18
C GLU A 47 -3.98 2.24 8.81
N GLU A 48 -4.08 2.79 10.02
CA GLU A 48 -5.34 2.95 10.72
C GLU A 48 -5.49 4.37 11.27
N THR A 49 -6.64 4.98 10.98
CA THR A 49 -7.03 6.30 11.45
C THR A 49 -8.46 6.23 11.97
N ASP A 50 -8.72 6.77 13.16
CA ASP A 50 -10.05 6.84 13.76
C ASP A 50 -10.82 5.50 13.76
N GLY A 51 -10.13 4.39 14.01
CA GLY A 51 -10.72 3.05 14.04
C GLY A 51 -10.99 2.43 12.66
N HIS A 52 -10.65 3.12 11.58
CA HIS A 52 -10.80 2.65 10.20
C HIS A 52 -9.46 2.16 9.66
N LEU A 53 -9.45 0.92 9.16
CA LEU A 53 -8.27 0.26 8.63
C LEU A 53 -8.22 0.44 7.11
N TYR A 54 -7.07 0.86 6.62
CA TYR A 54 -6.77 1.04 5.21
C TYR A 54 -5.62 0.11 4.82
N GLY A 55 -5.77 -0.61 3.72
CA GLY A 55 -4.77 -1.53 3.20
C GLY A 55 -4.46 -1.24 1.74
N ASP A 56 -3.19 -1.08 1.42
CA ASP A 56 -2.74 -0.76 0.08
C ASP A 56 -1.76 -1.82 -0.43
N GLU A 57 -2.05 -2.32 -1.64
CA GLU A 57 -1.13 -3.16 -2.40
C GLU A 57 -0.54 -2.33 -3.53
N PHE A 58 0.78 -2.35 -3.68
CA PHE A 58 1.50 -1.58 -4.68
C PHE A 58 1.88 -2.46 -5.87
N LYS A 59 1.61 -1.98 -7.09
CA LYS A 59 2.00 -2.66 -8.33
C LYS A 59 2.44 -1.63 -9.36
N TRP A 60 3.66 -1.76 -9.87
CA TRP A 60 4.14 -0.88 -10.94
C TRP A 60 3.30 -1.02 -12.23
N ASN A 61 3.08 -2.25 -12.71
CA ASN A 61 2.28 -2.48 -13.92
C ASN A 61 0.81 -2.79 -13.56
N PRO A 62 -0.17 -1.99 -14.02
CA PRO A 62 -1.60 -2.23 -13.79
C PRO A 62 -2.11 -3.57 -14.33
N GLU A 63 -1.51 -4.12 -15.39
CA GLU A 63 -1.95 -5.41 -15.97
C GLU A 63 -1.69 -6.61 -15.05
N LYS A 64 -0.74 -6.45 -14.11
CA LYS A 64 -0.41 -7.48 -13.11
C LYS A 64 -1.15 -7.26 -11.79
N ALA A 65 -2.05 -6.29 -11.75
CA ALA A 65 -2.65 -5.84 -10.53
C ALA A 65 -3.81 -6.78 -10.14
N LYS A 66 -3.73 -7.37 -8.94
CA LYS A 66 -4.81 -8.14 -8.32
C LYS A 66 -5.12 -7.53 -6.96
N LYS A 67 -6.40 -7.42 -6.63
CA LYS A 67 -6.81 -6.98 -5.29
C LYS A 67 -6.28 -7.96 -4.23
N PRO A 68 -5.80 -7.49 -3.07
CA PRO A 68 -5.30 -8.36 -2.01
C PRO A 68 -6.47 -9.02 -1.28
N VAL A 69 -6.90 -10.16 -1.83
CA VAL A 69 -8.09 -10.90 -1.37
C VAL A 69 -7.97 -11.37 0.07
N ALA A 70 -6.76 -11.69 0.52
CA ALA A 70 -6.50 -12.25 1.83
C ALA A 70 -6.80 -11.24 2.95
N PHE A 71 -6.23 -10.03 2.82
CA PHE A 71 -6.45 -8.95 3.76
C PHE A 71 -7.92 -8.52 3.78
N ALA A 72 -8.54 -8.35 2.61
CA ALA A 72 -9.95 -7.97 2.50
C ALA A 72 -10.89 -9.01 3.14
N LYS A 73 -10.55 -10.31 3.09
CA LYS A 73 -11.31 -11.37 3.78
C LYS A 73 -11.10 -11.35 5.29
N ALA A 74 -9.87 -11.11 5.75
CA ALA A 74 -9.54 -11.04 7.16
C ALA A 74 -10.13 -9.80 7.85
N TYR A 75 -10.21 -8.68 7.12
CA TYR A 75 -10.75 -7.41 7.60
C TYR A 75 -11.83 -6.89 6.63
N PRO A 76 -13.07 -7.43 6.69
CA PRO A 76 -14.13 -7.08 5.73
C PRO A 76 -14.60 -5.62 5.77
N LYS A 77 -14.26 -4.90 6.84
CA LYS A 77 -14.56 -3.47 7.02
C LYS A 77 -13.41 -2.56 6.62
N ALA A 78 -12.24 -3.12 6.28
CA ALA A 78 -11.12 -2.34 5.83
C ALA A 78 -11.34 -1.85 4.40
N GLU A 79 -10.91 -0.64 4.12
CA GLU A 79 -10.80 -0.16 2.75
C GLU A 79 -9.52 -0.69 2.16
N VAL A 80 -9.63 -1.30 0.97
CA VAL A 80 -8.51 -1.99 0.34
C VAL A 80 -8.33 -1.49 -1.07
N GLN A 81 -7.13 -0.99 -1.36
CA GLN A 81 -6.81 -0.38 -2.62
C GLN A 81 -5.61 -1.05 -3.28
N LEU A 82 -5.53 -0.86 -4.59
CA LEU A 82 -4.47 -1.36 -5.42
C LEU A 82 -3.90 -0.17 -6.18
N LEU A 83 -2.68 0.21 -5.83
CA LEU A 83 -2.04 1.42 -6.33
C LEU A 83 -1.00 1.08 -7.38
N HIS A 84 -1.08 1.79 -8.49
CA HIS A 84 -0.21 1.69 -9.64
C HIS A 84 0.06 3.07 -10.22
N GLN A 85 0.87 3.13 -11.27
CA GLN A 85 1.34 4.38 -11.88
C GLN A 85 0.27 5.37 -12.35
N HIS A 86 -0.99 4.98 -12.39
CA HIS A 86 -2.08 5.83 -12.88
C HIS A 86 -3.07 6.24 -11.78
N ASN A 87 -2.91 5.77 -10.55
CA ASN A 87 -3.84 6.07 -9.44
C ASN A 87 -3.16 6.24 -8.07
N PHE A 88 -1.82 6.30 -8.02
CA PHE A 88 -1.09 6.46 -6.76
C PHE A 88 -1.07 7.89 -6.20
N GLU A 89 -1.33 8.90 -7.04
CA GLU A 89 -1.20 10.31 -6.63
C GLU A 89 -2.06 10.69 -5.42
N PRO A 90 -3.35 10.29 -5.32
CA PRO A 90 -4.17 10.58 -4.14
C PRO A 90 -3.56 10.03 -2.85
N PHE A 91 -2.97 8.83 -2.89
CA PHE A 91 -2.30 8.23 -1.74
C PHE A 91 -1.13 9.09 -1.21
N LEU A 92 -0.48 9.86 -2.08
CA LEU A 92 0.64 10.74 -1.70
C LEU A 92 0.21 12.17 -1.34
N LEU A 93 -1.00 12.59 -1.72
CA LEU A 93 -1.41 14.00 -1.66
C LEU A 93 -2.60 14.26 -0.72
N ASP A 94 -3.37 13.23 -0.37
CA ASP A 94 -4.61 13.32 0.41
C ASP A 94 -4.51 12.63 1.80
#